data_AF-A0A5B0NHY1-F1
#
_entry.id   AF-A0A5B0NHY1-F1
#
_cell.length_a   1.000
_cell.length_b   1.000
_cell.length_c   1.000
_cell.angle_alpha   90.00
_cell.angle_beta   90.00
_cell.angle_gamma   90.00
#
_symmetry.space_group_name_H-M   'P 1'
#
loop_
_entity.id
_entity.type
_entity.pdbx_description
1 polymer ?
#
loop_
_entity_poly.entity_id
_entity_poly.type
_entity_poly.pdbx_seq_one_letter_code
_entity_poly.pdbx_strand_id
1 'polypeptide(L)'
;MLFPTTLTAVIVLFNFINSQIIVEASHTENALAEVVVSIKVDPTNICGDYQIVAARGTNDPQSGSPTYADLIKIVETTIPRGSNVEIQYPSNMEYAITPVHGATAGVTYLSDQMVTCPKQKYVFVGYSKGVRRHFYQD
;
A
#
# COMPACT_ATOMS: atom_id res chain seq x y z
N MET A 1 24.50 41.13 22.18
CA MET A 1 24.75 39.89 22.93
C MET A 1 23.39 39.42 23.42
N LEU A 2 22.70 38.53 22.70
CA LEU A 2 22.77 37.06 22.72
C LEU A 2 21.38 36.57 23.20
N PHE A 3 20.67 35.87 22.31
CA PHE A 3 19.29 35.37 22.45
C PHE A 3 19.13 34.43 23.65
N PRO A 4 17.97 34.43 24.36
CA PRO A 4 17.63 33.34 25.24
C PRO A 4 16.53 32.44 24.68
N THR A 5 16.46 31.24 25.27
CA THR A 5 15.41 30.21 25.19
C THR A 5 15.57 29.15 24.09
N THR A 6 16.30 28.12 24.48
CA THR A 6 16.37 26.78 23.90
C THR A 6 14.97 26.17 23.78
N LEU A 7 14.55 25.90 22.54
CA LEU A 7 13.41 25.04 22.21
C LEU A 7 13.92 23.59 22.21
N THR A 8 13.56 22.80 23.22
CA THR A 8 13.85 21.37 23.29
C THR A 8 13.02 20.62 22.25
N ALA A 9 13.65 20.22 21.16
CA ALA A 9 13.07 19.27 20.21
C ALA A 9 13.12 17.86 20.81
N VAL A 10 11.96 17.24 21.01
CA VAL A 10 11.86 15.82 21.41
C VAL A 10 12.15 14.97 20.18
N ILE A 11 13.38 14.47 20.08
CA ILE A 11 13.77 13.45 19.09
C ILE A 11 13.64 12.09 19.79
N VAL A 12 12.65 11.28 19.40
CA VAL A 12 12.57 9.88 19.82
C VAL A 12 13.48 9.07 18.88
N LEU A 13 14.72 8.84 19.32
CA LEU A 13 15.62 7.86 18.71
C LEU A 13 15.31 6.48 19.32
N PHE A 14 14.78 5.54 18.54
CA PHE A 14 14.73 4.14 18.95
C PHE A 14 16.12 3.51 18.83
N ASN A 15 16.77 3.29 19.97
CA ASN A 15 18.01 2.54 20.08
C ASN A 15 17.78 1.06 19.74
N PHE A 16 18.34 0.58 18.63
CA PHE A 16 18.57 -0.85 18.43
C PHE A 16 19.81 -1.24 19.25
N ILE A 17 19.60 -1.91 20.38
CA ILE A 17 20.68 -2.59 21.09
C ILE A 17 20.52 -4.09 20.83
N ASN A 18 21.56 -4.66 20.21
CA ASN A 18 21.85 -6.08 20.12
C ASN A 18 21.53 -6.84 21.41
N SER A 19 20.93 -8.03 21.30
CA SER A 19 21.31 -9.16 22.16
C SER A 19 20.86 -10.50 21.58
N GLN A 20 21.72 -11.49 21.84
CA GLN A 20 21.80 -12.82 21.26
C GLN A 20 20.61 -13.72 21.68
N ILE A 21 20.29 -14.64 20.78
CA ILE A 21 19.34 -15.75 20.93
C ILE A 21 19.81 -16.67 22.07
N ILE A 22 19.01 -16.82 23.13
CA ILE A 22 19.08 -17.96 24.05
C ILE A 22 18.02 -18.96 23.59
N VAL A 23 18.47 -20.11 23.13
CA VAL A 23 17.66 -21.33 22.96
C VAL A 23 17.58 -21.98 24.33
N GLU A 24 16.40 -22.10 24.94
CA GLU A 24 16.22 -23.03 26.05
C GLU A 24 14.86 -23.72 26.01
N ALA A 25 14.93 -25.05 26.13
CA ALA A 25 13.82 -25.96 26.08
C ALA A 25 13.08 -26.02 27.43
N SER A 26 11.78 -26.31 27.33
CA SER A 26 10.84 -26.72 28.37
C SER A 26 11.43 -27.35 29.65
N HIS A 27 11.12 -26.75 30.81
CA HIS A 27 10.55 -27.47 31.95
C HIS A 27 9.49 -26.59 32.66
N THR A 28 8.23 -27.06 32.59
CA THR A 28 7.06 -26.87 33.48
C THR A 28 7.06 -25.71 34.51
N GLU A 29 6.12 -24.76 34.38
CA GLU A 29 4.91 -24.61 35.24
C GLU A 29 4.09 -23.33 34.89
N ASN A 30 2.77 -23.53 34.69
CA ASN A 30 1.62 -22.63 34.79
C ASN A 30 1.66 -21.13 34.35
N ALA A 31 0.95 -20.89 33.22
CA ALA A 31 -0.17 -19.95 33.04
C ALA A 31 0.03 -18.42 33.11
N LEU A 32 0.09 -17.77 31.93
CA LEU A 32 -0.95 -16.85 31.39
C LEU A 32 -0.53 -16.31 30.01
N ALA A 33 -1.02 -17.01 28.99
CA ALA A 33 -1.06 -16.77 27.54
C ALA A 33 -0.35 -15.54 26.94
N GLU A 34 0.78 -15.78 26.26
CA GLU A 34 1.31 -14.97 25.17
C GLU A 34 0.43 -15.17 23.92
N VAL A 35 -0.20 -14.10 23.42
CA VAL A 35 -0.99 -14.13 22.18
C VAL A 35 -0.03 -14.18 21.00
N VAL A 36 0.42 -15.39 20.67
CA VAL A 36 1.17 -15.64 19.43
C VAL A 36 0.14 -15.70 18.29
N VAL A 37 0.04 -14.61 17.52
CA VAL A 37 -0.77 -14.60 16.30
C VAL A 37 -0.12 -15.53 15.29
N SER A 38 -0.60 -16.77 15.24
CA SER A 38 -0.33 -17.69 14.15
C SER A 38 -1.03 -17.15 12.90
N ILE A 39 -0.28 -16.46 12.04
CA ILE A 39 -0.77 -16.12 10.70
C ILE A 39 -0.79 -17.44 9.93
N LYS A 40 -1.93 -18.12 9.99
CA LYS A 40 -2.23 -19.24 9.11
C LYS A 40 -2.33 -18.65 7.70
N VAL A 41 -1.25 -18.74 6.94
CA VAL A 41 -1.28 -18.44 5.50
C VAL A 41 -2.13 -19.53 4.88
N ASP A 42 -3.40 -19.22 4.69
CA ASP A 42 -4.31 -20.03 3.92
C ASP A 42 -4.02 -19.77 2.44
N PRO A 43 -3.44 -20.74 1.70
CA PRO A 43 -3.18 -20.59 0.28
C PRO A 43 -4.47 -20.47 -0.55
N THR A 44 -5.65 -20.62 0.06
CA THR A 44 -6.96 -20.42 -0.56
C THR A 44 -7.56 -19.03 -0.32
N ASN A 45 -6.91 -18.18 0.50
CA ASN A 45 -7.36 -16.81 0.67
C ASN A 45 -6.93 -15.96 -0.53
N ILE A 46 -7.84 -15.84 -1.50
CA ILE A 46 -7.70 -15.00 -2.69
C ILE A 46 -7.49 -13.51 -2.37
N CYS A 47 -7.74 -13.09 -1.12
CA CYS A 47 -7.62 -11.71 -0.68
C CYS A 47 -6.30 -11.47 0.08
N GLY A 48 -5.51 -10.52 -0.42
CA GLY A 48 -4.35 -9.99 0.30
C GLY A 48 -4.75 -9.11 1.49
N ASP A 49 -3.78 -8.77 2.33
CA ASP A 49 -4.00 -7.81 3.42
C ASP A 49 -4.17 -6.38 2.88
N TYR A 50 -3.52 -6.10 1.74
CA TYR A 50 -3.70 -4.88 0.99
C TYR A 50 -3.58 -5.11 -0.52
N GLN A 51 -4.04 -4.13 -1.30
CA GLN A 51 -3.81 -4.05 -2.73
C GLN A 51 -3.51 -2.61 -3.15
N ILE A 52 -2.46 -2.43 -3.94
CA ILE A 52 -2.11 -1.15 -4.55
C ILE A 52 -2.86 -1.04 -5.87
N VAL A 53 -3.72 -0.04 -6.00
CA VAL A 53 -4.45 0.29 -7.23
C VAL A 53 -3.78 1.47 -7.89
N ALA A 54 -3.13 1.21 -9.03
CA ALA A 54 -2.28 2.15 -9.73
C ALA A 54 -2.96 2.78 -10.96
N ALA A 55 -2.72 4.08 -11.17
CA ALA A 55 -3.22 4.84 -12.31
C ALA A 55 -2.07 5.58 -13.00
N ARG A 56 -1.63 5.04 -14.13
CA ARG A 56 -0.47 5.54 -14.91
C ARG A 56 -0.64 6.93 -15.54
N GLY A 57 0.46 7.50 -16.01
CA GLY A 57 0.49 8.78 -16.74
C GLY A 57 0.20 8.65 -18.22
N THR A 58 0.32 9.76 -18.95
CA THR A 58 0.17 9.75 -20.41
C THR A 58 1.33 9.06 -21.09
N ASN A 59 1.00 8.20 -22.06
CA ASN A 59 1.91 7.34 -22.81
C ASN A 59 2.67 6.31 -21.96
N ASP A 60 2.29 6.12 -20.70
CA ASP A 60 2.82 5.04 -19.89
C ASP A 60 2.28 3.68 -20.39
N PRO A 61 3.10 2.61 -20.33
CA PRO A 61 2.69 1.26 -20.66
C PRO A 61 1.58 0.76 -19.73
N GLN A 62 0.70 -0.12 -20.24
CA GLN A 62 -0.44 -0.65 -19.48
C GLN A 62 -0.06 -1.49 -18.26
N SER A 63 1.21 -1.88 -18.11
CA SER A 63 1.70 -2.59 -16.94
C SER A 63 3.08 -2.08 -16.58
N GLY A 64 3.34 -1.90 -15.28
CA GLY A 64 4.66 -1.52 -14.78
C GLY A 64 5.08 -0.11 -15.20
N SER A 65 4.23 0.89 -14.93
CA SER A 65 4.63 2.29 -15.16
C SER A 65 5.97 2.57 -14.48
N PRO A 66 6.98 3.06 -15.22
CA PRO A 66 8.29 3.34 -14.64
C PRO A 66 8.23 4.43 -13.58
N THR A 67 7.17 5.25 -13.58
CA THR A 67 7.02 6.38 -12.65
C THR A 67 6.86 5.95 -11.19
N TYR A 68 6.27 4.79 -10.94
CA TYR A 68 6.03 4.30 -9.57
C TYR A 68 6.35 2.81 -9.37
N ALA A 69 6.95 2.14 -10.37
CA ALA A 69 7.35 0.74 -10.26
C ALA A 69 8.27 0.49 -9.05
N ASP A 70 9.25 1.35 -8.81
CA ASP A 70 10.16 1.22 -7.67
C ASP A 70 9.45 1.41 -6.33
N LEU A 71 8.48 2.34 -6.25
CA LEU A 71 7.66 2.53 -5.06
C LEU A 71 6.83 1.27 -4.77
N ILE A 72 6.12 0.74 -5.77
CA ILE A 72 5.33 -0.48 -5.62
C ILE A 72 6.23 -1.63 -5.16
N LYS A 73 7.38 -1.81 -5.80
CA LYS A 73 8.35 -2.84 -5.44
C LYS A 73 8.81 -2.73 -3.99
N ILE A 74 9.14 -1.53 -3.52
CA ILE A 74 9.53 -1.31 -2.12
C ILE A 74 8.39 -1.67 -1.17
N VAL A 75 7.15 -1.30 -1.48
CA VAL A 75 6.00 -1.61 -0.63
C VAL A 75 5.77 -3.12 -0.57
N GLU A 76 5.77 -3.80 -1.72
CA GLU A 76 5.56 -5.24 -1.80
C GLU A 76 6.66 -6.07 -1.14
N THR A 77 7.92 -5.60 -1.17
CA THR A 77 9.02 -6.27 -0.45
C THR A 77 9.03 -5.98 1.04
N THR A 78 8.49 -4.82 1.47
CA THR A 78 8.46 -4.41 2.88
C THR A 78 7.25 -4.97 3.62
N ILE A 79 6.09 -5.02 2.96
CA ILE A 79 4.82 -5.45 3.58
C ILE A 79 4.34 -6.72 2.85
N PRO A 80 4.43 -7.89 3.51
CA PRO A 80 4.02 -9.15 2.90
C PRO A 80 2.50 -9.21 2.67
N ARG A 81 2.06 -10.17 1.86
CA ARG A 81 0.64 -10.40 1.50
C ARG A 81 -0.04 -9.20 0.81
N GLY A 82 0.76 -8.37 0.16
CA GLY A 82 0.31 -7.34 -0.78
C GLY A 82 0.16 -7.85 -2.20
N SER A 83 -0.56 -7.08 -3.00
CA SER A 83 -0.54 -7.19 -4.46
C SER A 83 -0.70 -5.82 -5.09
N ASN A 84 -0.37 -5.69 -6.37
CA ASN A 84 -0.63 -4.50 -7.16
C ASN A 84 -1.51 -4.80 -8.37
N VAL A 85 -2.29 -3.80 -8.78
CA VAL A 85 -3.11 -3.83 -10.00
C VAL A 85 -3.04 -2.47 -10.68
N GLU A 86 -2.97 -2.49 -12.00
CA GLU A 86 -3.00 -1.29 -12.83
C GLU A 86 -4.40 -1.09 -13.40
N ILE A 87 -4.95 0.11 -13.25
CA ILE A 87 -6.24 0.46 -13.83
C ILE A 87 -6.16 0.37 -15.36
N GLN A 88 -7.14 -0.31 -15.93
CA GLN A 88 -7.25 -0.52 -17.38
C GLN A 88 -7.99 0.64 -18.01
N TYR A 89 -7.28 1.50 -18.73
CA TYR A 89 -7.85 2.65 -19.44
C TYR A 89 -6.86 3.22 -20.47
N PRO A 90 -7.28 3.93 -21.52
CA PRO A 90 -6.34 4.50 -22.49
C PRO A 90 -5.46 5.62 -21.91
N SER A 91 -4.14 5.49 -22.04
CA SER A 91 -3.15 6.48 -21.57
C SER A 91 -2.66 7.45 -22.66
N ASN A 92 -3.28 7.52 -23.84
CA ASN A 92 -2.88 8.45 -24.92
C ASN A 92 -3.01 9.94 -24.53
N MET A 93 -2.61 10.86 -25.43
CA MET A 93 -2.65 12.32 -25.21
C MET A 93 -4.06 12.96 -25.25
N GLU A 94 -5.12 12.16 -25.33
CA GLU A 94 -6.50 12.63 -25.10
C GLU A 94 -6.68 12.87 -23.59
N TYR A 95 -7.46 13.88 -23.19
CA TYR A 95 -7.60 14.25 -21.77
C TYR A 95 -9.00 14.71 -21.34
N ALA A 96 -9.93 14.89 -22.26
CA ALA A 96 -11.31 15.24 -21.93
C ALA A 96 -12.08 14.02 -21.41
N ILE A 97 -11.88 12.84 -22.02
CA ILE A 97 -12.71 11.66 -21.75
C ILE A 97 -11.92 10.57 -21.03
N THR A 98 -10.68 10.33 -21.45
CA THR A 98 -9.89 9.21 -20.98
C THR A 98 -9.54 9.23 -19.48
N PRO A 99 -9.39 10.39 -18.78
CA PRO A 99 -9.32 10.39 -17.32
C PRO A 99 -10.63 9.92 -16.65
N VAL A 100 -11.78 10.25 -17.25
CA VAL A 100 -13.10 9.78 -16.77
C VAL A 100 -13.22 8.27 -16.93
N HIS A 101 -12.74 7.71 -18.05
CA HIS A 101 -12.66 6.26 -18.24
C HIS A 101 -11.77 5.60 -17.17
N GLY A 102 -10.61 6.19 -16.86
CA GLY A 102 -9.74 5.71 -15.79
C GLY A 102 -10.42 5.71 -14.41
N ALA A 103 -11.08 6.82 -14.06
CA ALA A 103 -11.83 6.91 -12.80
C ALA A 103 -12.97 5.89 -12.72
N THR A 104 -13.73 5.73 -13.81
CA THR A 104 -14.84 4.77 -13.90
C THR A 104 -14.34 3.34 -13.75
N ALA A 105 -13.27 2.97 -14.48
CA ALA A 105 -12.66 1.66 -14.38
C ALA A 105 -12.12 1.37 -12.97
N GLY A 106 -11.51 2.36 -12.31
CA GLY A 106 -11.07 2.25 -10.92
C GLY A 106 -12.24 2.01 -9.96
N VAL A 107 -13.33 2.78 -10.09
CA VAL A 107 -14.52 2.62 -9.23
C VAL A 107 -15.18 1.26 -9.43
N THR A 108 -15.35 0.80 -10.68
CA THR A 108 -15.90 -0.52 -10.97
C THR A 108 -15.04 -1.61 -10.35
N TYR A 109 -13.72 -1.56 -10.58
CA TYR A 109 -12.78 -2.52 -10.03
C TYR A 109 -12.85 -2.59 -8.50
N LEU A 110 -12.80 -1.45 -7.83
CA LEU A 110 -12.87 -1.39 -6.36
C LEU A 110 -14.20 -1.89 -5.84
N SER A 111 -15.30 -1.56 -6.50
CA SER A 111 -16.64 -2.01 -6.07
C SER A 111 -16.73 -3.54 -6.10
N ASP A 112 -16.22 -4.17 -7.16
CA ASP A 112 -16.16 -5.62 -7.29
C ASP A 112 -15.21 -6.25 -6.25
N GLN A 113 -14.06 -5.62 -6.02
CA GLN A 113 -13.09 -6.09 -5.04
C GLN A 113 -13.59 -5.94 -3.60
N MET A 114 -14.34 -4.90 -3.26
CA MET A 114 -14.90 -4.73 -1.93
C MET A 114 -15.96 -5.78 -1.60
N VAL A 115 -16.69 -6.29 -2.60
CA VAL A 115 -17.62 -7.42 -2.43
C VAL A 115 -16.85 -8.73 -2.23
N THR A 116 -15.78 -8.93 -3.00
CA THR A 116 -14.98 -10.16 -2.97
C THR A 116 -14.07 -10.24 -1.72
N CYS A 117 -13.50 -9.11 -1.33
CA CYS A 117 -12.46 -8.95 -0.32
C CYS A 117 -12.79 -7.80 0.66
N PRO A 118 -13.87 -7.91 1.46
CA PRO A 118 -14.37 -6.79 2.28
C PRO A 118 -13.42 -6.32 3.39
N LYS A 119 -12.38 -7.10 3.71
CA LYS A 119 -11.37 -6.77 4.72
C LYS A 119 -10.04 -6.29 4.12
N GLN A 120 -9.89 -6.32 2.80
CA GLN A 120 -8.66 -5.92 2.13
C GLN A 120 -8.53 -4.39 2.14
N LYS A 121 -7.34 -3.89 2.41
CA LYS A 121 -7.03 -2.46 2.39
C LYS A 121 -6.60 -2.05 0.99
N TYR A 122 -7.05 -0.89 0.51
CA TYR A 122 -6.67 -0.38 -0.81
C TYR A 122 -5.79 0.85 -0.68
N VAL A 123 -4.70 0.88 -1.44
CA VAL A 123 -3.78 2.02 -1.53
C VAL A 123 -3.81 2.53 -2.96
N PHE A 124 -4.07 3.82 -3.14
CA PHE A 124 -4.10 4.42 -4.48
C PHE A 124 -2.76 5.06 -4.80
N VAL A 125 -2.22 4.71 -5.97
CA VAL A 125 -1.03 5.35 -6.55
C VAL A 125 -1.43 5.92 -7.89
N GLY A 126 -1.22 7.21 -8.10
CA GLY A 126 -1.56 7.85 -9.37
C GLY A 126 -0.50 8.86 -9.75
N TYR A 127 -0.29 9.03 -11.06
CA TYR A 127 0.60 10.05 -11.59
C TYR A 127 0.00 10.77 -12.80
N SER A 128 0.19 12.10 -12.86
CA SER A 128 -0.19 12.96 -13.98
C SER A 128 -1.65 12.79 -14.44
N LYS A 129 -1.91 12.07 -15.54
CA LYS A 129 -3.26 11.75 -16.03
C LYS A 129 -4.05 10.91 -15.03
N GLY A 130 -3.39 9.97 -14.35
CA GLY A 130 -4.02 9.05 -13.40
C GLY A 130 -4.51 9.68 -12.09
N VAL A 131 -4.12 10.92 -11.79
CA VAL A 131 -4.66 11.69 -10.65
C VAL A 131 -5.70 12.73 -11.06
N ARG A 132 -5.93 12.91 -12.36
CA ARG A 132 -6.85 13.93 -12.84
C ARG A 132 -8.29 13.44 -12.69
N ARG A 133 -8.99 14.02 -11.72
CA ARG A 133 -10.45 14.00 -11.70
C ARG A 133 -10.95 15.11 -12.62
N HIS A 134 -11.62 14.76 -13.72
CA HIS A 134 -12.33 15.77 -14.51
C HIS A 134 -13.70 15.98 -13.86
N PHE A 135 -13.82 17.03 -13.05
CA PHE A 135 -15.12 17.61 -12.72
C PHE A 135 -15.55 18.43 -13.94
N TYR A 136 -16.21 17.78 -14.89
CA TYR A 136 -17.11 18.46 -15.79
C TYR A 136 -18.46 17.75 -15.63
N GLN A 137 -19.15 18.09 -14.55
CA GLN A 137 -20.60 17.91 -14.46
C GLN A 137 -21.18 19.25 -14.90
N ASP A 138 -21.83 19.20 -16.06
CA ASP A 138 -22.70 20.20 -16.69
C ASP A 138 -22.08 21.50 -17.22
#